data_AF-A0A962QLU4-F1
#
_entry.id   AF-A0A962QLU4-F1
#
_cell.length_a   1.000
_cell.length_b   1.000
_cell.length_c   1.000
_cell.angle_alpha   90.00
_cell.angle_beta   90.00
_cell.angle_gamma   90.00
#
_symmetry.space_group_name_H-M   'P 1'
#
loop_
_entity.id
_entity.type
_entity.pdbx_description
1 polymer ?
#
loop_
_entity_poly.entity_id
_entity_poly.type
_entity_poly.pdbx_seq_one_letter_code
_entity_poly.pdbx_strand_id
1 'polypeptide(L)' 'MFAYRIVFNEHVGKYRVERRGWLGWHFVMDADGNDYLTFDNRDDAQAFVCANRGLAGRFNSRWRVVDPCCTVGPEG' A
#
# COMPACT_ATOMS: atom_id res chain seq x y z
N MET A 1 1.82 -13.12 5.20
CA MET A 1 1.04 -12.08 4.48
C MET A 1 1.59 -10.73 4.89
N PHE A 2 2.21 -9.97 3.99
CA PHE A 2 2.60 -8.59 4.29
C PHE A 2 1.37 -7.71 4.08
N ALA A 3 0.91 -7.04 5.13
CA ALA A 3 -0.16 -6.06 5.04
C ALA A 3 0.44 -4.69 4.74
N TYR A 4 -0.20 -3.94 3.86
CA TYR A 4 0.14 -2.55 3.56
C TYR A 4 -1.04 -1.66 3.93
N ARG A 5 -0.78 -0.41 4.32
CA ARG A 5 -1.79 0.64 4.47
C ARG A 5 -1.28 1.97 3.92
N ILE A 6 -2.20 2.79 3.46
CA ILE A 6 -1.93 4.13 2.96
C ILE A 6 -2.27 5.12 4.08
N VAL A 7 -1.40 6.08 4.33
CA VAL A 7 -1.62 7.16 5.30
C VAL A 7 -1.42 8.51 4.63
N PHE A 8 -2.22 9.49 5.01
CA PHE A 8 -2.10 10.85 4.52
C PHE A 8 -1.36 11.71 5.56
N ASN A 9 -0.36 12.45 5.12
CA ASN A 9 0.35 13.41 5.96
C ASN A 9 -0.18 14.82 5.65
N GLU A 10 -1.02 15.34 6.53
CA GLU A 10 -1.64 16.68 6.39
C GLU A 10 -0.62 17.82 6.36
N HIS A 11 0.55 17.64 7.00
CA HIS A 11 1.58 18.67 7.07
C HIS A 11 2.24 18.96 5.70
N VAL A 12 2.41 17.92 4.88
CA VAL A 12 3.04 18.04 3.55
C VAL A 12 2.06 17.83 2.39
N GLY A 13 0.81 17.47 2.69
CA GLY A 13 -0.22 17.19 1.68
C GLY A 13 0.10 15.98 0.80
N LYS A 14 0.78 14.95 1.34
CA LYS A 14 1.23 13.76 0.60
C LYS A 14 0.72 12.48 1.24
N TYR A 15 0.50 11.47 0.41
CA TYR A 15 0.23 10.10 0.84
C TYR A 15 1.54 9.34 1.03
N ARG A 16 1.58 8.43 2.00
CA ARG A 16 2.68 7.50 2.26
C ARG A 16 2.13 6.09 2.44
N VAL A 17 3.01 5.11 2.31
CA VAL A 17 2.66 3.70 2.50
C VAL A 17 3.42 3.15 3.69
N GLU A 18 2.71 2.43 4.55
CA GLU A 18 3.30 1.64 5.62
C GLU A 18 3.15 0.15 5.32
N ARG A 19 4.18 -0.61 5.67
CA ARG A 19 4.21 -2.06 5.60
C ARG A 19 4.20 -2.65 7.00
N ARG A 20 3.42 -3.71 7.20
CA ARG A 20 3.41 -4.50 8.42
C ARG A 20 4.69 -5.34 8.49
N GLY A 21 5.56 -4.98 9.42
CA GLY A 21 6.71 -5.76 9.85
C GLY A 21 6.41 -6.58 11.10
N TRP A 22 7.44 -7.20 11.67
CA TRP A 22 7.33 -8.01 12.87
C TRP A 22 7.09 -7.16 14.13
N LEU A 23 7.67 -5.96 14.17
CA LEU A 23 7.59 -5.06 15.32
C LEU A 23 6.48 -4.01 15.21
N GLY A 24 5.77 -3.93 14.08
CA GLY A 24 4.90 -2.78 13.86
C GLY A 24 4.54 -2.51 12.42
N TRP A 25 4.00 -1.32 12.22
CA TRP A 25 3.92 -0.68 10.92
C TRP A 25 5.18 0.16 10.73
N HIS A 26 5.74 0.11 9.53
CA HIS A 26 6.95 0.85 9.18
C HIS A 26 6.73 1.53 7.83
N PHE A 27 7.20 2.77 7.68
CA PHE A 27 7.15 3.46 6.40
C PHE A 27 7.98 2.72 5.35
N VAL A 28 7.42 2.63 4.15
CA VAL A 28 8.15 2.17 2.98
C VAL A 28 9.08 3.30 2.55
N MET A 29 10.35 2.96 2.30
CA MET A 29 11.34 3.90 1.77
C MET A 29 11.21 3.97 0.24
N ASP A 30 11.68 5.06 -0.34
CA ASP A 30 11.91 5.17 -1.78
C ASP A 30 12.94 4.14 -2.28
N ALA A 31 13.13 4.09 -3.60
CA ALA A 31 14.07 3.16 -4.23
C ALA A 31 15.52 3.38 -3.80
N ASP A 32 15.87 4.61 -3.43
CA ASP A 32 17.21 5.00 -3.01
C ASP A 32 17.44 4.76 -1.50
N GLY A 33 16.39 4.45 -0.73
CA GLY A 33 16.43 4.24 0.71
C GLY A 33 16.70 5.52 1.51
N ASN A 34 16.59 6.69 0.89
CA ASN A 34 16.99 7.97 1.48
C ASN A 34 15.81 8.71 2.12
N ASP A 35 14.61 8.57 1.56
CA ASP A 35 13.39 9.17 2.09
C ASP A 35 12.22 8.18 2.12
N TYR A 36 11.13 8.56 2.77
CA TYR A 36 9.88 7.82 2.74
C TYR A 36 9.23 7.93 1.38
N LEU A 37 8.74 6.80 0.89
CA LEU A 37 7.96 6.73 -0.32
C LEU A 37 6.69 7.58 -0.15
N THR A 38 6.59 8.62 -0.97
CA THR A 38 5.48 9.58 -0.97
C THR A 38 4.77 9.58 -2.31
N PHE A 39 3.48 9.90 -2.28
CA PHE A 39 2.61 9.99 -3.45
C PHE A 39 1.77 11.25 -3.37
N ASP A 40 1.51 11.87 -4.51
CA ASP A 40 0.71 13.09 -4.60
C ASP A 40 -0.78 12.83 -4.49
N ASN A 41 -1.21 11.64 -4.91
CA ASN A 41 -2.59 11.21 -4.85
C ASN A 41 -2.70 9.81 -4.23
N ARG A 42 -3.91 9.50 -3.77
CA ARG A 42 -4.23 8.22 -3.13
C ARG A 42 -4.14 7.05 -4.12
N ASP A 43 -4.45 7.30 -5.38
CA ASP A 43 -4.58 6.26 -6.40
C ASP A 43 -3.22 5.69 -6.81
N ASP A 44 -2.18 6.51 -6.88
CA ASP A 44 -0.80 6.08 -7.10
C ASP A 44 -0.27 5.28 -5.91
N ALA A 45 -0.57 5.73 -4.69
CA ALA A 45 -0.24 4.96 -3.47
C ALA A 45 -0.97 3.61 -3.46
N GLN A 46 -2.21 3.57 -3.93
CA GLN A 46 -2.99 2.35 -4.08
C GLN A 46 -2.37 1.45 -5.14
N ALA A 47 -2.02 1.97 -6.33
CA ALA A 47 -1.36 1.20 -7.38
C ALA A 47 -0.05 0.55 -6.90
N PHE A 48 0.75 1.28 -6.11
CA PHE A 48 1.94 0.73 -5.47
C PHE A 48 1.60 -0.45 -4.54
N VAL A 49 0.59 -0.29 -3.67
CA VAL A 49 0.15 -1.36 -2.77
C VAL A 49 -0.39 -2.57 -3.54
N CYS A 50 -1.12 -2.34 -4.64
CA CYS A 50 -1.62 -3.39 -5.53
C CYS A 50 -0.47 -4.19 -6.13
N ALA A 51 0.53 -3.51 -6.72
CA ALA A 51 1.69 -4.13 -7.33
C ALA A 51 2.50 -4.97 -6.33
N ASN A 52 2.63 -4.47 -5.10
CA ASN A 52 3.40 -5.15 -4.04
C ASN A 52 2.61 -6.24 -3.29
N ARG A 53 1.27 -6.28 -3.40
CA ARG A 53 0.46 -7.40 -2.89
C ARG A 53 0.69 -8.70 -3.67
N GLY A 54 1.09 -8.61 -4.94
CA GLY A 54 1.38 -9.77 -5.82
C GLY A 54 2.56 -10.66 -5.35
N LEU A 55 3.50 -10.12 -4.57
CA LEU A 55 4.60 -10.88 -3.96
C LEU A 55 4.18 -11.69 -2.71
N ALA A 56 2.95 -11.51 -2.23
CA ALA A 56 2.37 -12.29 -1.12
C ALA A 56 1.56 -13.51 -1.61
N GLY A 57 1.95 -14.08 -2.76
CA GLY A 57 1.30 -15.24 -3.37
C GLY A 57 1.43 -16.51 -2.54
N ARG A 58 0.41 -16.79 -1.71
CA ARG A 58 -0.29 -18.08 -1.56
C ARG A 58 -1.47 -17.84 -0.61
N PHE A 59 -2.57 -17.37 -1.18
CA PHE A 59 -3.83 -17.24 -0.47
C PHE A 59 -4.32 -18.63 -0.08
N ASN A 60 -4.45 -18.87 1.22
CA ASN A 60 -5.01 -20.10 1.77
C ASN A 60 -6.48 -20.22 1.30
N SER A 61 -6.85 -21.37 0.74
CA SER A 61 -8.12 -21.65 0.02
C SER A 61 -9.40 -21.49 0.85
N ARG A 62 -9.31 -21.05 2.10
CA ARG A 62 -10.43 -20.94 3.05
C ARG A 62 -11.01 -19.53 3.19
N TRP A 63 -10.34 -18.49 2.69
CA TRP A 63 -10.79 -17.10 2.85
C TRP A 63 -10.79 -16.35 1.51
N ARG A 64 -11.95 -15.85 1.11
CA ARG A 64 -12.14 -15.03 -0.10
C ARG A 64 -11.77 -13.58 0.22
N VAL A 65 -10.86 -13.00 -0.55
CA VAL A 65 -10.61 -11.55 -0.52
C VAL A 65 -11.78 -10.86 -1.22
N VAL A 66 -12.55 -10.06 -0.46
CA VAL A 66 -13.77 -9.39 -0.96
C VAL A 66 -13.44 -8.05 -1.64
N ASP A 67 -12.25 -7.49 -1.39
CA ASP A 67 -11.76 -6.30 -2.10
C ASP A 67 -10.27 -6.45 -2.42
N PRO A 68 -9.92 -7.05 -3.57
CA PRO A 68 -8.56 -7.03 -4.05
C PRO A 68 -8.25 -5.60 -4.50
N CYS A 69 -7.17 -5.07 -3.94
CA CYS A 69 -6.40 -3.95 -4.49
C CYS A 69 -6.55 -3.92 -6.02
N CYS A 70 -7.15 -2.82 -6.51
CA CYS A 70 -7.85 -2.62 -7.80
C CYS A 70 -9.39 -2.65 -7.72
N THR A 71 -9.99 -1.88 -6.80
CA THR A 71 -11.22 -1.14 -7.12
C THR A 71 -10.80 0.21 -7.69
N VAL A 72 -10.35 0.20 -8.95
CA VAL A 72 -10.54 1.37 -9.82
C VAL A 72 -12.05 1.43 -9.99
N GLY A 73 -12.74 2.20 -9.15
CA GLY A 73 -14.12 2.53 -9.45
C GLY A 73 -14.10 3.35 -10.74
N PRO A 74 -14.84 2.99 -11.79
CA PRO A 74 -15.10 3.96 -12.83
C PRO A 74 -15.86 5.11 -12.17
N GLU A 75 -15.35 6.32 -12.33
CA GLU A 75 -16.11 7.53 -12.09
C GLU A 75 -17.46 7.41 -12.82
N GLY A 76 -18.54 7.62 -12.07
CA GLY A 76 -19.92 7.69 -12.56
C GLY A 76 -20.73 8.52 -11.58
#